data_AF-A0A382KHW5-F1
#
_entry.id   AF-A0A382KHW5-F1
#
_cell.length_a   1.000
_cell.length_b   1.000
_cell.length_c   1.000
_cell.angle_alpha   90.00
_cell.angle_beta   90.00
_cell.angle_gamma   90.00
#
_symmetry.space_group_name_H-M   'P 1'
#
loop_
_entity.id
_entity.type
_entity.pdbx_description
1 polymer ?
#
loop_
_entity_poly.entity_id
_entity_poly.type
_entity_poly.pdbx_seq_one_letter_code
_entity_poly.pdbx_strand_id
1 'polypeptide(L)'
;MDFLVMLGFIIAVNWFCLTLVWLTSLKIKDVGIVDIYWGIGFVIMAWACFLFNLQDNTSAISQSQWLINIMVTIWGVRLTFHLAARNLG
;
A
#
# COMPACT_ATOMS: atom_id res chain seq x y z
N MET A 1 6.27 19.36 7.10
CA MET A 1 4.82 19.29 7.41
C MET A 1 4.57 18.57 8.73
N ASP A 2 3.45 18.84 9.40
CA ASP A 2 3.09 18.18 10.67
C ASP A 2 2.81 16.68 10.46
N PHE A 3 3.37 15.83 11.34
CA PHE A 3 3.19 14.38 11.34
C PHE A 3 1.71 13.95 11.25
N LEU A 4 0.81 14.73 11.87
CA LEU A 4 -0.63 14.50 11.82
C LEU A 4 -1.22 14.63 10.41
N VAL A 5 -0.70 15.53 9.58
CA VAL A 5 -1.14 15.71 8.19
C VAL A 5 -0.74 14.52 7.34
N MET A 6 0.49 14.02 7.52
CA MET A 6 0.96 12.82 6.84
C MET A 6 0.11 11.60 7.21
N LEU A 7 -0.16 11.39 8.51
CA LEU A 7 -1.05 10.32 8.96
C LEU A 7 -2.47 10.45 8.38
N GLY A 8 -3.04 11.66 8.41
CA GLY A 8 -4.36 11.91 7.84
C GLY A 8 -4.43 11.58 6.35
N PHE A 9 -3.41 11.96 5.58
CA PHE A 9 -3.31 11.64 4.15
C PHE A 9 -3.23 10.12 3.92
N ILE A 10 -2.37 9.44 4.65
CA ILE A 10 -2.18 7.98 4.57
C ILE A 10 -3.48 7.23 4.89
N ILE A 11 -4.18 7.64 5.96
CA ILE A 11 -5.48 7.07 6.34
C ILE A 11 -6.52 7.32 5.24
N ALA A 12 -6.59 8.53 4.68
CA ALA A 12 -7.55 8.86 3.63
C ALA A 12 -7.33 8.03 2.36
N VAL A 13 -6.06 7.86 1.93
CA VAL A 13 -5.69 7.02 0.78
C VAL A 13 -6.09 5.56 1.04
N ASN A 14 -5.77 5.02 2.22
CA ASN A 14 -6.16 3.66 2.57
C ASN A 14 -7.68 3.49 2.58
N TRP A 15 -8.41 4.48 3.12
CA TRP A 15 -9.85 4.38 3.20
C TRP A 15 -10.50 4.38 1.81
N PHE A 16 -9.99 5.23 0.92
CA PHE A 16 -10.40 5.26 -0.48
C PHE A 16 -10.13 3.93 -1.19
N CYS A 17 -8.95 3.35 -1.02
CA CYS A 17 -8.64 2.06 -1.63
C CYS A 17 -9.51 0.93 -1.07
N LEU A 18 -9.73 0.87 0.25
CA LEU A 18 -10.57 -0.15 0.88
C LEU A 18 -12.04 -0.04 0.43
N THR A 19 -12.56 1.18 0.22
CA THR A 19 -13.92 1.35 -0.32
C THR A 19 -14.02 0.84 -1.77
N LEU A 20 -12.99 1.07 -2.61
CA LEU A 20 -12.93 0.50 -3.96
C LEU A 20 -12.83 -1.04 -3.95
N VAL A 21 -12.02 -1.59 -3.06
CA VAL A 21 -11.87 -3.05 -2.88
C VAL A 21 -13.19 -3.67 -2.43
N TRP A 22 -13.88 -3.03 -1.48
CA TRP A 22 -15.20 -3.47 -1.02
C TRP A 22 -16.23 -3.44 -2.14
N LEU A 23 -16.32 -2.35 -2.92
CA LEU A 23 -17.19 -2.28 -4.10
C LEU A 23 -16.88 -3.38 -5.12
N THR A 24 -15.60 -3.72 -5.28
CA THR A 24 -15.14 -4.79 -6.18
C THR A 24 -15.51 -6.18 -5.63
N SER A 25 -15.38 -6.38 -4.32
CA SER A 25 -15.78 -7.60 -3.62
C SER A 25 -17.29 -7.85 -3.76
N LEU A 26 -18.14 -6.83 -3.68
CA LEU A 26 -19.58 -6.96 -3.92
C LEU A 26 -19.91 -7.45 -5.33
N LYS A 27 -19.15 -7.01 -6.34
CA LYS A 27 -19.34 -7.44 -7.74
C LYS A 27 -18.90 -8.88 -7.96
N ILE A 28 -17.77 -9.27 -7.39
CA ILE A 28 -17.16 -10.60 -7.56
C ILE A 28 -17.79 -11.62 -6.61
N LYS A 29 -18.54 -11.16 -5.59
CA LYS A 29 -19.12 -11.95 -4.49
C LYS A 29 -18.08 -12.80 -3.77
N ASP A 30 -16.84 -12.33 -3.76
CA ASP A 30 -15.71 -12.97 -3.11
C ASP A 30 -15.06 -11.97 -2.16
N VAL A 31 -15.00 -12.34 -0.89
CA VAL A 31 -14.41 -11.52 0.18
C VAL A 31 -12.89 -11.71 0.24
N GLY A 32 -12.36 -12.81 -0.33
CA GLY A 32 -10.93 -13.13 -0.36
C GLY A 32 -10.07 -12.11 -1.14
N ILE A 33 -10.71 -11.24 -1.93
CA ILE A 33 -10.04 -10.11 -2.60
C ILE A 33 -9.39 -9.13 -1.62
N VAL A 34 -9.93 -9.01 -0.40
CA VAL A 34 -9.35 -8.12 0.61
C VAL A 34 -7.97 -8.61 1.06
N ASP A 35 -7.74 -9.93 1.06
CA ASP A 35 -6.46 -10.53 1.46
C ASP A 35 -5.37 -10.26 0.42
N ILE A 36 -5.74 -10.29 -0.87
CA ILE A 36 -4.84 -9.89 -1.98
C ILE A 36 -4.53 -8.39 -1.87
N TYR A 37 -5.52 -7.57 -1.52
CA TYR A 37 -5.33 -6.12 -1.37
C TYR A 37 -4.33 -5.79 -0.27
N TRP A 38 -4.30 -6.53 0.84
CA TRP A 38 -3.33 -6.25 1.91
C TRP A 38 -1.88 -6.24 1.40
N GLY A 39 -1.51 -7.16 0.50
CA GLY A 39 -0.16 -7.20 -0.09
C GLY A 39 0.20 -5.94 -0.89
N ILE A 40 -0.65 -5.56 -1.84
CA ILE A 40 -0.44 -4.37 -2.69
C ILE A 40 -0.64 -3.08 -1.91
N GLY A 41 -1.59 -3.06 -0.96
CA GLY A 41 -1.90 -1.92 -0.11
C GLY A 41 -0.70 -1.48 0.70
N PHE A 42 0.08 -2.40 1.26
CA PHE A 42 1.32 -2.06 1.96
C PHE A 42 2.37 -1.41 1.04
N VAL A 43 2.46 -1.85 -0.21
CA VAL A 43 3.34 -1.21 -1.21
C VAL A 43 2.87 0.22 -1.48
N ILE A 44 1.58 0.41 -1.77
CA ILE A 44 1.02 1.75 -2.04
C ILE A 44 1.28 2.71 -0.88
N MET A 45 1.10 2.25 0.36
CA MET A 45 1.29 3.07 1.56
C MET A 45 2.76 3.43 1.79
N ALA A 46 3.69 2.48 1.57
CA ALA A 46 5.12 2.72 1.66
C ALA A 46 5.58 3.78 0.64
N TRP A 47 5.10 3.67 -0.61
CA TRP A 47 5.38 4.64 -1.66
C TRP A 47 4.71 6.00 -1.40
N ALA A 48 3.48 6.03 -0.88
CA ALA A 48 2.82 7.29 -0.50
C ALA A 48 3.61 8.03 0.59
N CYS A 49 4.08 7.31 1.62
CA CYS A 49 4.92 7.89 2.67
C CYS A 49 6.27 8.37 2.12
N PHE A 50 6.89 7.58 1.24
CA PHE A 50 8.16 7.95 0.60
C PHE A 50 8.05 9.20 -0.27
N LEU A 51 7.00 9.29 -1.10
CA LEU A 51 6.74 10.46 -1.94
C LEU A 51 6.44 11.71 -1.11
N PHE A 52 5.69 11.56 -0.01
CA PHE A 52 5.39 12.67 0.89
C PHE A 52 6.66 13.22 1.55
N ASN A 53 7.57 12.33 1.99
CA ASN A 53 8.86 12.73 2.55
C ASN A 53 9.78 13.39 1.51
N LEU A 54 9.78 12.89 0.26
CA LEU A 54 10.55 13.48 -0.85
C LEU A 54 10.13 14.91 -1.16
N GLN A 55 8.84 15.22 -1.03
CA GLN A 55 8.28 16.53 -1.32
C GLN A 55 8.63 17.59 -0.25
N ASP A 56 8.82 17.17 0.99
CA ASP A 56 9.14 18.07 2.12
C ASP A 56 10.65 18.35 2.22
N ASN A 57 11.52 17.34 2.03
CA ASN A 57 12.97 17.51 2.04
C ASN A 57 13.68 16.46 1.18
N THR A 58 14.14 16.86 -0.01
CA THR A 58 14.85 15.98 -0.94
C THR A 58 16.20 15.47 -0.37
N SER A 59 16.79 16.19 0.58
CA SER A 59 18.05 15.83 1.25
C SER A 59 17.87 14.95 2.51
N ALA A 60 16.64 14.75 2.98
CA ALA A 60 16.35 13.98 4.19
C ALA A 60 16.13 12.48 3.93
N ILE A 61 16.14 12.05 2.67
CA ILE A 61 15.96 10.64 2.33
C ILE A 61 17.26 9.88 2.59
N SER A 62 17.26 9.13 3.68
CA SER A 62 18.35 8.21 4.00
C SER A 62 18.31 6.98 3.09
N GLN A 63 19.48 6.39 2.79
CA GLN A 63 19.59 5.11 2.06
C GLN A 63 18.73 4.00 2.69
N SER A 64 18.49 4.05 4.01
CA SER A 64 17.63 3.10 4.70
C SER A 64 16.16 3.17 4.26
N GLN A 65 15.64 4.37 3.96
CA GLN A 65 14.25 4.53 3.50
C GLN A 65 14.07 3.93 2.09
N TRP A 66 15.05 4.11 1.21
CA TRP A 66 15.07 3.46 -0.10
C TRP A 66 15.11 1.94 0.03
N LEU A 67 15.97 1.42 0.91
CA LEU A 67 16.10 -0.02 1.13
C LEU A 67 14.78 -0.63 1.65
N ILE A 68 14.16 0.02 2.63
CA ILE A 68 12.87 -0.40 3.19
C ILE A 68 11.79 -0.38 2.11
N ASN A 69 11.70 0.69 1.31
CA ASN A 69 10.67 0.80 0.28
C ASN A 69 10.81 -0.30 -0.79
N ILE A 70 12.06 -0.61 -1.20
CA ILE A 70 12.35 -1.71 -2.12
C ILE A 70 12.00 -3.07 -1.49
N MET A 71 12.41 -3.31 -0.24
CA MET A 71 12.10 -4.56 0.47
C MET A 71 10.59 -4.78 0.61
N VAL A 72 9.85 -3.72 1.00
CA VAL A 72 8.38 -3.76 1.10
C VAL A 72 7.75 -3.99 -0.26
N THR A 73 8.28 -3.39 -1.33
CA THR A 73 7.79 -3.63 -2.69
C THR A 73 7.98 -5.08 -3.11
N ILE A 74 9.17 -5.66 -2.91
CA ILE A 74 9.46 -7.06 -3.24
C ILE A 74 8.56 -8.00 -2.43
N TRP A 75 8.45 -7.75 -1.13
CA TRP A 75 7.63 -8.56 -0.23
C TRP A 75 6.13 -8.46 -0.56
N GLY A 76 5.61 -7.25 -0.75
CA GLY A 76 4.20 -6.99 -1.03
C GLY A 76 3.76 -7.54 -2.38
N VAL A 77 4.61 -7.43 -3.42
CA VAL A 77 4.37 -8.06 -4.73
C VAL A 77 4.37 -9.58 -4.60
N ARG A 78 5.33 -10.17 -3.88
CA ARG A 78 5.37 -11.62 -3.63
C ARG A 78 4.11 -12.11 -2.92
N LEU A 79 3.66 -11.40 -1.88
CA LEU A 79 2.48 -11.75 -1.12
C LEU A 79 1.22 -11.70 -2.00
N THR A 80 1.05 -10.61 -2.73
CA THR A 80 -0.07 -10.42 -3.66
C THR A 80 -0.12 -11.52 -4.70
N PHE A 81 1.03 -11.87 -5.30
CA PHE A 81 1.10 -12.92 -6.31
C PHE A 81 0.77 -14.30 -5.74
N HIS A 82 1.25 -14.60 -4.52
CA HIS A 82 0.95 -15.87 -3.84
C HIS A 82 -0.54 -16.02 -3.52
N LEU A 83 -1.20 -14.95 -3.07
CA LEU A 83 -2.63 -14.96 -2.78
C LEU A 83 -3.48 -14.97 -4.06
N ALA A 84 -3.10 -14.19 -5.09
CA ALA A 84 -3.78 -14.20 -6.37
C ALA A 84 -3.72 -15.58 -7.05
N ALA A 85 -2.56 -16.25 -6.98
CA ALA A 85 -2.41 -17.61 -7.49
C ALA A 85 -3.27 -18.65 -6.75
N ARG A 86 -3.59 -18.40 -5.48
CA ARG A 86 -4.48 -19.27 -4.69
C ARG A 86 -5.96 -19.00 -4.91
N ASN A 87 -6.35 -17.77 -5.26
CA ASN A 87 -7.77 -17.43 -5.48
C ASN A 87 -8.27 -17.78 -6.90
N LEU A 88 -7.35 -18.08 -7.82
CA LEU A 88 -7.64 -18.52 -9.19
C LEU A 88 -7.61 -20.06 -9.37
N GLY A 89 -7.38 -20.81 -8.29
CA GLY A 89 -7.32 -22.28 -8.26
C GLY A 89 -8.50 -22.91 -7.55
#